data_AF-A0A2D6M6A1-F1
#
_entry.id   AF-A0A2D6M6A1-F1
#
_cell.length_a   1.000
_cell.length_b   1.000
_cell.length_c   1.000
_cell.angle_alpha   90.00
_cell.angle_beta   90.00
_cell.angle_gamma   90.00
#
_symmetry.space_group_name_H-M   'P 1'
#
loop_
_entity.id
_entity.type
_entity.pdbx_description
1 polymer ?
#
loop_
_entity_poly.entity_id
_entity_poly.type
_entity_poly.pdbx_seq_one_letter_code
_entity_poly.pdbx_strand_id
1 'polypeptide(L)'
;MARNNKLLLMKKGDASGAPGSGDLEYGELAINYHTSSKKVYFKDSGDNVRELIDSVQIQTKVDTAQSNATADATALAIALG
;
A
#
# COMPACT_ATOMS: atom_id res chain seq x y z
N MET A 1 -21.01 -23.35 1.29
CA MET A 1 -21.76 -22.08 1.30
C MET A 1 -21.27 -21.22 0.14
N ALA A 2 -22.16 -20.62 -0.65
CA ALA A 2 -21.75 -19.70 -1.71
C ALA A 2 -21.23 -18.41 -1.06
N ARG A 3 -20.05 -17.94 -1.49
CA ARG A 3 -19.50 -16.66 -1.06
C ARG A 3 -19.79 -15.62 -2.13
N ASN A 4 -20.48 -14.55 -1.76
CA ASN A 4 -20.87 -13.47 -2.68
C ASN A 4 -19.75 -12.43 -2.79
N ASN A 5 -18.56 -12.86 -3.20
CA ASN A 5 -17.41 -11.98 -3.34
C ASN A 5 -17.60 -11.08 -4.57
N LYS A 6 -17.25 -9.80 -4.44
CA LYS A 6 -17.33 -8.84 -5.53
C LYS A 6 -15.95 -8.27 -5.84
N LEU A 7 -15.74 -7.99 -7.13
CA LEU A 7 -14.63 -7.18 -7.61
C LEU A 7 -15.17 -5.79 -7.95
N LEU A 8 -14.75 -4.79 -7.20
CA LEU A 8 -15.07 -3.39 -7.42
C LEU A 8 -14.00 -2.77 -8.31
N LEU A 9 -14.40 -2.29 -9.48
CA LEU A 9 -13.52 -1.55 -10.37
C LEU A 9 -13.76 -0.06 -10.13
N MET A 10 -12.80 0.64 -9.55
CA MET A 10 -12.95 2.07 -9.32
C MET A 10 -12.98 2.77 -10.68
N LYS A 11 -14.13 3.37 -11.02
CA LYS A 11 -14.31 4.02 -12.31
C LYS A 11 -13.35 5.19 -12.39
N LYS A 12 -12.67 5.29 -13.54
CA LYS A 12 -11.72 6.34 -13.84
C LYS A 12 -12.43 7.69 -13.81
N GLY A 13 -12.27 8.45 -12.72
CA GLY A 13 -12.84 9.79 -12.59
C GLY A 13 -12.97 10.33 -11.16
N ASP A 14 -13.20 9.49 -10.16
CA ASP A 14 -14.00 9.99 -9.02
C ASP A 14 -13.25 10.11 -7.67
N ALA A 15 -12.01 9.61 -7.54
CA ALA A 15 -11.25 9.83 -6.31
C ALA A 15 -9.74 9.72 -6.54
N SER A 16 -9.04 10.84 -6.32
CA SER A 16 -7.65 10.75 -5.90
C SER A 16 -7.60 10.07 -4.53
N GLY A 17 -7.20 8.82 -4.44
CA GLY A 17 -6.99 8.18 -3.14
C GLY A 17 -7.31 6.69 -3.08
N ALA A 18 -6.99 6.10 -1.92
CA ALA A 18 -7.42 4.77 -1.53
C ALA A 18 -8.91 4.79 -1.13
N PRO A 19 -9.66 3.70 -1.35
CA PRO A 19 -10.99 3.55 -0.79
C PRO A 19 -10.97 3.64 0.74
N GLY A 20 -12.01 4.23 1.33
CA GLY A 20 -12.26 4.22 2.75
C GLY A 20 -12.89 2.89 3.22
N SER A 21 -12.98 2.69 4.53
CA SER A 21 -13.55 1.47 5.13
C SER A 21 -15.04 1.26 4.85
N GLY A 22 -15.76 2.32 4.45
CA GLY A 22 -17.14 2.27 3.99
C GLY A 22 -17.31 2.01 2.48
N ASP A 23 -16.21 2.06 1.70
CA ASP A 23 -16.23 1.82 0.25
C ASP A 23 -15.99 0.34 -0.10
N LEU A 24 -15.62 -0.48 0.89
CA LEU A 24 -15.26 -1.90 0.74
C LEU A 24 -15.89 -2.76 1.83
N GLU A 25 -16.51 -3.86 1.42
CA GLU A 25 -16.96 -4.92 2.34
C GLU A 25 -15.94 -6.06 2.48
N TYR A 26 -16.10 -6.87 3.53
CA TYR A 26 -15.23 -8.02 3.74
C TYR A 26 -15.37 -9.05 2.60
N GLY A 27 -14.24 -9.40 1.98
CA GLY A 27 -14.21 -10.29 0.81
C GLY A 27 -14.36 -9.58 -0.54
N GLU A 28 -14.40 -8.24 -0.55
CA GLU A 28 -14.34 -7.44 -1.77
C GLU A 28 -12.92 -6.97 -2.08
N LEU A 29 -12.65 -6.79 -3.38
CA LEU A 29 -11.39 -6.27 -3.90
C LEU A 29 -11.66 -4.99 -4.68
N ALA A 30 -10.90 -3.93 -4.43
CA ALA A 30 -10.93 -2.71 -5.24
C ALA A 30 -9.67 -2.57 -6.09
N ILE A 31 -9.83 -2.32 -7.39
CA ILE A 31 -8.72 -2.01 -8.28
C ILE A 31 -8.78 -0.52 -8.65
N ASN A 32 -7.72 0.21 -8.31
CA ASN A 32 -7.56 1.61 -8.68
C ASN A 32 -6.63 1.75 -9.89
N TYR A 33 -7.16 2.37 -10.95
CA TYR A 33 -6.47 2.60 -12.22
C TYR A 33 -5.98 4.04 -12.37
N HIS A 34 -6.05 4.86 -11.32
CA HIS A 34 -5.62 6.24 -11.35
C HIS A 34 -4.12 6.33 -11.59
N THR A 35 -3.67 7.31 -12.39
CA THR A 35 -2.26 7.44 -12.79
C THR A 35 -1.31 7.57 -11.59
N SER A 36 -1.76 8.30 -10.56
CA SER A 36 -1.02 8.50 -9.29
C SER A 36 -1.26 7.41 -8.24
N SER A 37 -2.24 6.53 -8.42
CA SER A 37 -2.52 5.43 -7.48
C SER A 37 -2.96 4.18 -8.24
N LYS A 38 -1.96 3.37 -8.64
CA LYS A 38 -2.12 2.12 -9.38
C LYS A 38 -2.05 0.93 -8.42
N LYS A 39 -3.04 0.82 -7.53
CA LYS A 39 -3.00 -0.13 -6.40
C LYS A 39 -4.26 -0.97 -6.33
N VAL A 40 -4.11 -2.16 -5.76
CA VAL A 40 -5.22 -3.08 -5.41
C VAL A 40 -5.45 -2.99 -3.92
N TYR A 41 -6.71 -2.91 -3.50
CA TYR A 41 -7.10 -2.78 -2.11
C TYR A 41 -8.03 -3.90 -1.66
N PHE A 42 -7.97 -4.23 -0.37
CA PHE A 42 -8.85 -5.18 0.29
C PHE A 42 -9.13 -4.73 1.72
N LYS A 43 -10.27 -5.16 2.30
CA LYS A 43 -10.59 -4.95 3.71
C LYS A 43 -10.16 -6.16 4.54
N ASP A 44 -9.39 -5.91 5.60
CA ASP A 44 -8.96 -6.96 6.53
C ASP A 44 -10.03 -7.28 7.59
N SER A 45 -9.76 -8.27 8.43
CA SER A 45 -10.67 -8.69 9.50
C SER A 45 -10.80 -7.69 10.67
N GLY A 46 -10.05 -6.58 10.63
CA GLY A 46 -10.12 -5.49 11.60
C GLY A 46 -10.73 -4.22 11.01
N ASP A 47 -11.49 -4.33 9.92
CA ASP A 47 -12.13 -3.24 9.19
C ASP A 47 -11.16 -2.22 8.55
N ASN A 48 -9.89 -2.58 8.37
CA ASN A 48 -8.91 -1.70 7.74
C ASN A 48 -8.81 -1.97 6.24
N VAL A 49 -8.80 -0.90 5.44
CA VAL A 49 -8.44 -0.99 4.02
C VAL A 49 -6.93 -1.08 3.90
N ARG A 50 -6.45 -2.16 3.28
CA ARG A 50 -5.04 -2.39 2.99
C ARG A 50 -4.79 -2.41 1.50
N GLU A 51 -3.58 -2.03 1.12
CA GLU A 51 -3.10 -2.11 -0.26
C GLU A 51 -2.24 -3.36 -0.47
N LEU A 52 -2.32 -3.94 -1.67
CA LEU A 52 -1.35 -4.91 -2.15
C LEU A 52 -0.07 -4.17 -2.55
N ILE A 53 1.06 -4.58 -1.96
CA ILE A 53 2.37 -4.03 -2.25
C ILE A 53 3.17 -5.09 -3.03
N ASP A 54 3.68 -4.73 -4.20
CA ASP A 54 4.54 -5.63 -4.99
C ASP A 54 5.96 -5.71 -4.43
N SER A 55 6.71 -6.73 -4.85
CA SER A 55 8.07 -6.98 -4.38
C SER A 55 9.07 -5.88 -4.73
N VAL A 56 8.86 -5.15 -5.83
CA VAL A 56 9.73 -4.04 -6.26
C VAL A 56 9.57 -2.84 -5.32
N GLN A 57 8.33 -2.52 -4.94
CA GLN A 57 8.03 -1.50 -3.95
C GLN A 57 8.56 -1.88 -2.56
N ILE A 58 8.45 -3.15 -2.17
CA ILE A 58 9.05 -3.65 -0.92
C ILE A 58 10.56 -3.45 -0.96
N GLN A 59 11.24 -3.89 -2.02
CA GLN A 59 12.68 -3.76 -2.17
C GLN A 59 13.12 -2.30 -2.11
N THR A 60 12.41 -1.40 -2.79
CA THR A 60 12.71 0.04 -2.78
C THR A 60 12.64 0.63 -1.37
N LYS A 61 11.62 0.24 -0.58
CA LYS A 61 11.50 0.67 0.82
C LYS A 61 12.63 0.12 1.70
N VAL A 62 13.01 -1.14 1.48
CA VAL A 62 14.14 -1.79 2.19
C VAL A 62 15.45 -1.09 1.86
N ASP A 63 15.73 -0.83 0.58
CA ASP A 63 16.95 -0.16 0.13
C ASP A 63 17.05 1.26 0.70
N THR A 64 15.93 1.99 0.73
CA THR A 64 15.86 3.33 1.34
C THR A 64 16.16 3.28 2.83
N ALA A 65 15.55 2.34 3.56
CA ALA A 65 15.79 2.17 4.99
C ALA A 65 17.25 1.80 5.29
N GLN A 66 17.83 0.89 4.49
CA GLN A 66 19.23 0.48 4.61
C GLN A 66 20.20 1.64 4.31
N SER A 67 19.92 2.42 3.28
CA SER A 67 20.72 3.61 2.94
C SER A 67 20.73 4.63 4.08
N ASN A 68 19.56 4.92 4.65
CA ASN A 68 19.45 5.85 5.79
C ASN A 68 20.21 5.34 7.02
N ALA A 69 20.06 4.05 7.37
CA ALA A 69 20.79 3.46 8.49
C ALA A 69 22.31 3.51 8.29
N THR A 70 22.78 3.31 7.05
CA THR A 70 24.21 3.40 6.71
C THR A 70 24.70 4.85 6.80
N ALA A 71 23.90 5.81 6.36
CA ALA A 71 24.22 7.23 6.47
C ALA A 71 24.33 7.68 7.94
N ASP A 72 23.38 7.27 8.79
CA ASP A 72 23.39 7.57 10.22
C ASP A 72 24.60 6.94 10.94
N ALA A 73 24.93 5.69 10.62
CA ALA A 73 26.10 5.01 11.17
C ALA A 73 27.40 5.71 10.74
N THR A 74 27.48 6.18 9.49
CA THR A 74 28.62 6.93 8.97
C THR A 74 28.74 8.28 9.67
N ALA A 75 27.62 8.99 9.86
CA ALA A 75 27.60 10.27 10.57
C ALA A 75 28.07 10.11 12.03
N LEU A 76 27.64 9.05 12.72
CA LEU A 76 28.10 8.74 14.07
C LEU A 76 29.60 8.42 14.11
N ALA A 77 30.10 7.63 13.15
CA ALA A 77 31.52 7.28 13.06
C ALA A 77 32.40 8.52 12.86
N ILE A 78 31.95 9.49 12.04
CA ILE A 78 32.65 10.77 11.85
C ILE A 78 32.61 11.63 13.11
N ALA A 79 31.51 11.64 13.85
CA ALA A 79 31.36 12.46 15.07
C ALA A 79 32.17 11.95 16.28
N LEU A 80 32.51 10.66 16.30
CA LEU A 80 33.29 10.02 17.38
C LEU A 80 34.79 9.91 17.08
N GLY A 81 35.21 10.15 15.83
CA GLY A 81 36.61 10.24 15.41
C GLY A 81 37.18 11.64 15.54
#